data_AF-A0A8F6TX11-F1
#
_entry.id   AF-A0A8F6TX11-F1
#
_cell.length_a   1.000
_cell.length_b   1.000
_cell.length_c   1.000
_cell.angle_alpha   90.00
_cell.angle_beta   90.00
_cell.angle_gamma   90.00
#
_symmetry.space_group_name_H-M   'P 1'
#
loop_
_entity.id
_entity.type
_entity.pdbx_description
1 polymer ?
#
loop_
_entity_poly.entity_id
_entity_poly.type
_entity_poly.pdbx_seq_one_letter_code
_entity_poly.pdbx_strand_id
1 'polypeptide(L)'
;MRALIPLLALTLPASAQDRLALAFPVECTLGETCMIQQLMDHDPGPGVQDFLCGPMSYDGHQGTDIRLPDHEALAEGVAILAAADGTVRGTRNSVPDTGSGGYPEGQECGNGVVIDHADGWQTQYCHLAQGSVSVSTGDSISTGERIGEMGFSGNTVFPHLHLTVRHNGVVIDPFAPFAGDTCGGTTTPLWSHDVPLAQGGILSIGFAAGVPDYDAVQAGTADAPALSRLSDAIVIWDFFHGARAGDIVIAEILSPDGSTLHSQEITLERTQAQVFRASGLRRTAPLMLGTYTGRISLRRDGILLDTETTTVPVD
;
A
#
# COMPACT_ATOMS: atom_id res chain seq x y z
N MET A 1 -1.78 36.61 -67.37
CA MET A 1 -0.93 36.74 -66.17
C MET A 1 -1.39 35.69 -65.17
N ARG A 2 -0.59 34.65 -64.94
CA ARG A 2 -0.86 33.61 -63.92
C ARG A 2 -0.35 34.13 -62.57
N ALA A 3 -1.25 34.31 -61.61
CA ALA A 3 -0.89 34.68 -60.24
C ALA A 3 -0.42 33.43 -59.50
N LEU A 4 0.83 33.45 -59.01
CA LEU A 4 1.29 32.51 -57.99
C LEU A 4 0.81 32.98 -56.63
N ILE A 5 0.05 32.14 -55.93
CA ILE A 5 -0.29 32.30 -54.52
C ILE A 5 0.81 31.59 -53.71
N PRO A 6 1.50 32.25 -52.76
CA PRO A 6 2.50 31.58 -51.94
C PRO A 6 1.79 30.71 -50.89
N LEU A 7 2.15 29.44 -50.84
CA LEU A 7 1.72 28.51 -49.81
C LEU A 7 2.50 28.84 -48.53
N LEU A 8 1.84 29.50 -47.58
CA LEU A 8 2.39 29.77 -46.26
C LEU A 8 2.36 28.46 -45.46
N ALA A 9 3.51 27.79 -45.34
CA ALA A 9 3.66 26.64 -44.47
C ALA A 9 3.59 27.11 -43.01
N LEU A 10 2.43 26.94 -42.38
CA LEU A 10 2.30 27.06 -40.92
C LEU A 10 3.06 25.89 -40.29
N THR A 11 4.25 26.18 -39.76
CA THR A 11 4.89 25.31 -38.77
C THR A 11 4.07 25.39 -37.49
N LEU A 12 3.27 24.37 -37.22
CA LEU A 12 2.67 24.18 -35.90
C LEU A 12 3.82 24.05 -34.88
N PRO A 13 3.77 24.74 -33.73
CA PRO A 13 4.71 24.47 -32.66
C PRO A 13 4.56 23.00 -32.27
N ALA A 14 5.71 22.32 -32.08
CA ALA A 14 5.74 20.98 -31.54
C ALA A 14 4.82 20.92 -30.32
N SER A 15 3.88 19.98 -30.34
CA SER A 15 2.97 19.68 -29.25
C SER A 15 3.77 19.61 -27.94
N ALA A 16 3.19 20.14 -26.86
CA ALA A 16 3.54 19.67 -25.53
C ALA A 16 3.55 18.13 -25.64
N GLN A 17 4.72 17.50 -25.47
CA GLN A 17 4.78 16.04 -25.41
C GLN A 17 3.84 15.65 -24.29
N ASP A 18 2.78 14.91 -24.62
CA ASP A 18 1.82 14.42 -23.64
C ASP A 18 2.61 13.57 -22.65
N ARG A 19 2.91 14.19 -21.51
CA ARG A 19 3.62 13.57 -20.41
C ARG A 19 2.80 12.36 -19.98
N LEU A 20 3.47 11.23 -19.72
CA LEU A 20 2.82 10.03 -19.19
C LEU A 20 1.93 10.41 -18.00
N ALA A 21 0.65 10.09 -18.10
CA ALA A 21 -0.34 10.27 -17.04
C ALA A 21 -0.77 8.90 -16.54
N LEU A 22 -0.53 8.62 -15.26
CA LEU A 22 -0.80 7.34 -14.62
C LEU A 22 -2.16 7.38 -13.91
N ALA A 23 -3.04 6.44 -14.23
CA ALA A 23 -4.15 6.05 -13.38
C ALA A 23 -3.66 5.20 -12.19
N PHE A 24 -4.41 5.21 -11.09
CA PHE A 24 -4.08 4.38 -9.95
C PHE A 24 -4.28 2.89 -10.32
N PRO A 25 -3.28 2.01 -10.11
CA PRO A 25 -3.24 0.69 -10.75
C PRO A 25 -3.86 -0.44 -9.91
N VAL A 26 -4.62 -0.13 -8.87
CA VAL A 26 -5.22 -1.12 -7.97
C VAL A 26 -6.71 -0.84 -7.81
N GLU A 27 -7.55 -1.86 -7.97
CA GLU A 27 -9.00 -1.78 -7.75
C GLU A 27 -9.31 -1.80 -6.25
N CYS A 28 -9.06 -0.67 -5.58
CA CYS A 28 -9.29 -0.49 -4.14
C CYS A 28 -9.62 0.97 -3.82
N THR A 29 -10.08 1.20 -2.59
CA THR A 29 -10.24 2.54 -2.03
C THR A 29 -8.98 2.87 -1.25
N LEU A 30 -8.12 3.73 -1.81
CA LEU A 30 -6.86 4.13 -1.18
C LEU A 30 -7.11 4.83 0.15
N GLY A 31 -6.48 4.33 1.21
CA GLY A 31 -6.66 4.77 2.59
C GLY A 31 -7.74 4.03 3.37
N GLU A 32 -8.49 3.12 2.71
CA GLU A 32 -9.50 2.29 3.37
C GLU A 32 -9.21 0.79 3.16
N THR A 33 -9.14 0.34 1.91
CA THR A 33 -8.93 -1.09 1.58
C THR A 33 -7.53 -1.39 1.02
N CYS A 34 -6.74 -0.35 0.75
CA CYS A 34 -5.34 -0.46 0.36
C CYS A 34 -4.56 0.80 0.75
N MET A 35 -3.25 0.68 0.91
CA MET A 35 -2.40 1.75 1.43
C MET A 35 -1.09 1.82 0.65
N ILE A 36 -0.55 3.02 0.46
CA ILE A 36 0.83 3.16 0.00
C ILE A 36 1.74 2.98 1.21
N GLN A 37 2.55 1.91 1.20
CA GLN A 37 3.44 1.60 2.31
C GLN A 37 4.89 2.00 2.05
N GLN A 38 5.38 1.85 0.82
CA GLN A 38 6.75 2.24 0.48
C GLN A 38 6.75 3.11 -0.79
N LEU A 39 7.63 4.09 -0.78
CA LEU A 39 7.92 5.01 -1.87
C LEU A 39 9.33 4.74 -2.39
N MET A 40 9.64 5.26 -3.57
CA MET A 40 10.96 5.14 -4.17
C MET A 40 12.01 5.77 -3.24
N ASP A 41 13.17 5.14 -3.16
CA ASP A 41 14.33 5.64 -2.43
C ASP A 41 15.05 6.71 -3.25
N HIS A 42 15.18 7.91 -2.69
CA HIS A 42 15.87 9.06 -3.29
C HIS A 42 17.28 9.26 -2.73
N ASP A 43 17.69 8.48 -1.72
CA ASP A 43 19.07 8.50 -1.19
C ASP A 43 19.60 7.08 -0.91
N PRO A 44 19.89 6.30 -1.97
CA PRO A 44 20.39 4.93 -1.84
C PRO A 44 21.65 4.85 -0.96
N GLY A 45 21.62 3.93 -0.01
CA GLY A 45 22.62 3.77 1.04
C GLY A 45 22.04 4.04 2.43
N PRO A 46 22.89 4.40 3.42
CA PRO A 46 22.43 4.57 4.80
C PRO A 46 21.51 5.78 5.03
N GLY A 47 21.33 6.63 4.02
CA GLY A 47 20.51 7.84 4.06
C GLY A 47 19.02 7.64 3.77
N VAL A 48 18.62 6.45 3.28
CA VAL A 48 17.27 6.05 2.84
C VAL A 48 16.19 7.08 3.15
N GLN A 49 15.67 7.69 2.11
CA GLN A 49 14.59 8.67 2.25
C GLN A 49 13.67 8.64 1.03
N ASP A 50 12.38 8.82 1.28
CA ASP A 50 11.41 9.08 0.22
C ASP A 50 11.48 10.55 -0.25
N PHE A 51 10.75 10.87 -1.33
CA PHE A 51 10.72 12.22 -1.89
C PHE A 51 10.15 13.29 -0.94
N LEU A 52 9.49 12.91 0.16
CA LEU A 52 9.00 13.80 1.22
C LEU A 52 10.00 13.96 2.37
N CYS A 53 11.22 13.46 2.21
CA CYS A 53 12.24 13.36 3.26
C CYS A 53 11.78 12.49 4.44
N GLY A 54 10.89 11.54 4.18
CA GLY A 54 10.33 10.62 5.14
C GLY A 54 10.98 9.24 5.10
N PRO A 55 10.70 8.41 6.11
CA PRO A 55 11.25 7.07 6.22
C PRO A 55 10.37 6.01 5.52
N MET A 56 9.44 6.38 4.63
CA MET A 56 8.56 5.43 3.93
C MET A 56 9.28 4.79 2.73
N SER A 57 10.50 4.29 2.96
CA SER A 57 11.30 3.59 1.96
C SER A 57 12.28 2.62 2.61
N TYR A 58 13.05 1.89 1.80
CA TYR A 58 14.19 1.09 2.21
C TYR A 58 15.31 1.17 1.16
N ASP A 59 16.54 0.85 1.57
CA ASP A 59 17.74 1.03 0.73
C ASP A 59 17.58 0.37 -0.65
N GLY A 60 17.65 1.21 -1.69
CA GLY A 60 17.58 0.79 -3.08
C GLY A 60 16.17 0.47 -3.58
N HIS A 61 15.11 0.89 -2.87
CA HIS A 61 13.74 0.68 -3.32
C HIS A 61 13.43 1.48 -4.59
N GLN A 62 13.05 0.79 -5.67
CA GLN A 62 12.94 1.39 -7.02
C GLN A 62 11.52 1.76 -7.45
N GLY A 63 10.55 1.74 -6.54
CA GLY A 63 9.15 1.89 -6.93
C GLY A 63 8.23 2.29 -5.80
N THR A 64 6.93 2.09 -6.04
CA THR A 64 5.87 2.35 -5.06
C THR A 64 5.21 1.04 -4.69
N ASP A 65 5.12 0.74 -3.39
CA ASP A 65 4.42 -0.44 -2.87
C ASP A 65 3.02 -0.05 -2.39
N ILE A 66 2.00 -0.58 -3.06
CA ILE A 66 0.60 -0.43 -2.71
C ILE A 66 0.13 -1.74 -2.09
N ARG A 67 -0.11 -1.74 -0.78
CA ARG A 67 -0.40 -2.93 0.01
C ARG A 67 -1.88 -3.14 0.29
N LEU A 68 -2.23 -4.38 0.60
CA LEU A 68 -3.46 -4.76 1.29
C LEU A 68 -3.21 -4.85 2.81
N PRO A 69 -4.26 -4.76 3.64
CA PRO A 69 -4.10 -4.82 5.10
C PRO A 69 -3.54 -6.17 5.58
N ASP A 70 -3.96 -7.28 4.98
CA ASP A 70 -3.58 -8.64 5.39
C ASP A 70 -3.82 -9.68 4.27
N HIS A 71 -3.63 -10.97 4.59
CA HIS A 71 -3.85 -12.07 3.65
C HIS A 71 -5.32 -12.43 3.46
N GLU A 72 -6.23 -12.02 4.34
CA GLU A 72 -7.67 -12.22 4.12
C GLU A 72 -8.14 -11.30 2.99
N ALA A 73 -7.76 -10.02 3.04
CA ALA A 73 -8.00 -9.08 1.94
C ALA A 73 -7.34 -9.53 0.63
N LEU A 74 -6.16 -10.16 0.69
CA LEU A 74 -5.54 -10.77 -0.49
C LEU A 74 -6.41 -11.88 -1.08
N ALA A 75 -7.01 -12.73 -0.24
CA ALA A 75 -7.82 -13.87 -0.67
C ALA A 75 -9.14 -13.46 -1.34
N GLU A 76 -9.62 -12.23 -1.12
CA GLU A 76 -10.78 -11.67 -1.83
C GLU A 76 -10.52 -11.44 -3.32
N GLY A 77 -9.26 -11.33 -3.72
CA GLY A 77 -8.83 -11.13 -5.12
C GLY A 77 -8.96 -9.68 -5.57
N VAL A 78 -7.89 -8.90 -5.38
CA VAL A 78 -7.85 -7.48 -5.76
C VAL A 78 -7.21 -7.32 -7.14
N ALA A 79 -7.95 -6.70 -8.09
CA ALA A 79 -7.47 -6.55 -9.46
C ALA A 79 -6.32 -5.52 -9.55
N ILE A 80 -5.33 -5.86 -10.38
CA ILE A 80 -4.30 -4.93 -10.84
C ILE A 80 -4.69 -4.43 -12.23
N LEU A 81 -4.67 -3.12 -12.39
CA LEU A 81 -5.08 -2.40 -13.58
C LEU A 81 -3.86 -1.75 -14.25
N ALA A 82 -3.87 -1.69 -15.57
CA ALA A 82 -2.86 -0.95 -16.32
C ALA A 82 -2.96 0.55 -16.01
N ALA A 83 -1.87 1.15 -15.54
CA ALA A 83 -1.82 2.55 -15.17
C ALA A 83 -1.90 3.51 -16.38
N ALA A 84 -1.58 3.04 -17.58
CA ALA A 84 -1.63 3.84 -18.81
C ALA A 84 -1.74 2.96 -20.06
N ASP A 85 -2.18 3.55 -21.17
CA ASP A 85 -2.25 2.89 -22.49
C ASP A 85 -0.86 2.42 -22.93
N GLY A 86 -0.76 1.23 -23.54
CA GLY A 86 0.52 0.73 -24.00
C GLY A 86 0.48 -0.62 -24.68
N THR A 87 1.64 -1.28 -24.76
CA THR A 87 1.80 -2.63 -25.29
C THR A 87 2.53 -3.49 -24.28
N VAL A 88 2.03 -4.70 -24.01
CA VAL A 88 2.68 -5.64 -23.09
C VAL A 88 4.02 -6.07 -23.68
N ARG A 89 5.10 -5.74 -22.98
CA ARG A 89 6.47 -6.12 -23.33
C ARG A 89 6.81 -7.54 -22.89
N GLY A 90 6.33 -7.93 -21.72
CA GLY A 90 6.68 -9.22 -21.14
C GLY A 90 5.85 -9.55 -19.90
N THR A 91 5.71 -10.83 -19.63
CA THR A 91 4.97 -11.35 -18.48
C THR A 91 5.70 -12.50 -17.79
N ARG A 92 5.36 -12.74 -16.52
CA ARG A 92 5.67 -13.96 -15.78
C ARG A 92 4.47 -14.34 -14.93
N ASN A 93 4.09 -15.62 -14.89
CA ASN A 93 2.83 -16.06 -14.28
C ASN A 93 2.88 -17.42 -13.54
N SER A 94 4.07 -17.93 -13.23
CA SER A 94 4.23 -19.28 -12.64
C SER A 94 4.93 -19.32 -11.28
N VAL A 95 5.33 -18.17 -10.74
CA VAL A 95 6.00 -18.08 -9.43
C VAL A 95 4.95 -18.28 -8.31
N PRO A 96 5.14 -19.20 -7.36
CA PRO A 96 4.22 -19.38 -6.25
C PRO A 96 4.10 -18.16 -5.33
N ASP A 97 2.91 -17.98 -4.75
CA ASP A 97 2.58 -16.93 -3.78
C ASP A 97 3.03 -17.31 -2.36
N THR A 98 4.34 -17.43 -2.17
CA THR A 98 4.94 -17.85 -0.89
C THR A 98 5.65 -16.73 -0.14
N GLY A 99 5.78 -15.55 -0.74
CA GLY A 99 6.60 -14.46 -0.25
C GLY A 99 8.07 -14.84 -0.07
N SER A 100 8.80 -14.05 0.71
CA SER A 100 10.26 -14.13 0.89
C SER A 100 10.77 -15.58 1.05
N GLY A 101 11.64 -16.01 0.13
CA GLY A 101 12.13 -17.39 0.12
C GLY A 101 13.07 -17.72 -1.04
N GLY A 102 14.33 -17.29 -0.94
CA GLY A 102 15.45 -17.83 -1.76
C GLY A 102 15.20 -17.90 -3.27
N TYR A 103 14.52 -16.91 -3.83
CA TYR A 103 14.19 -16.87 -5.26
C TYR A 103 15.47 -16.84 -6.11
N PRO A 104 15.49 -17.51 -7.27
CA PRO A 104 16.59 -17.37 -8.21
C PRO A 104 16.76 -15.91 -8.64
N GLU A 105 18.00 -15.53 -8.93
CA GLU A 105 18.33 -14.23 -9.50
C GLU A 105 17.43 -13.92 -10.71
N GLY A 106 16.84 -12.73 -10.74
CA GLY A 106 15.90 -12.27 -11.76
C GLY A 106 14.44 -12.65 -11.50
N GLN A 107 14.13 -13.34 -10.40
CA GLN A 107 12.75 -13.64 -9.96
C GLN A 107 12.26 -12.82 -8.77
N GLU A 108 12.99 -11.78 -8.38
CA GLU A 108 12.66 -10.91 -7.24
C GLU A 108 11.28 -10.26 -7.41
N CYS A 109 10.94 -9.83 -8.63
CA CYS A 109 9.63 -9.29 -9.02
C CYS A 109 8.47 -10.32 -8.95
N GLY A 110 8.76 -11.62 -8.80
CA GLY A 110 7.73 -12.66 -8.83
C GLY A 110 7.02 -12.72 -10.19
N ASN A 111 5.70 -12.94 -10.15
CA ASN A 111 4.83 -12.77 -11.31
C ASN A 111 4.60 -11.29 -11.59
N GLY A 112 4.42 -10.95 -12.86
CA GLY A 112 4.31 -9.56 -13.22
C GLY A 112 4.10 -9.32 -14.70
N VAL A 113 3.88 -8.06 -15.01
CA VAL A 113 3.66 -7.53 -16.35
C VAL A 113 4.57 -6.32 -16.54
N VAL A 114 5.16 -6.19 -17.72
CA VAL A 114 5.84 -4.96 -18.15
C VAL A 114 5.09 -4.41 -19.35
N ILE A 115 4.75 -3.12 -19.31
CA ILE A 115 4.04 -2.42 -20.38
C ILE A 115 4.93 -1.29 -20.89
N ASP A 116 5.22 -1.31 -22.18
CA ASP A 116 5.86 -0.19 -22.88
C ASP A 116 4.80 0.82 -23.31
N HIS A 117 5.07 2.10 -23.08
CA HIS A 117 4.21 3.24 -23.42
C HIS A 117 4.87 4.10 -24.50
N ALA A 118 4.19 5.17 -24.91
CA ALA A 118 4.75 6.16 -25.83
C ALA A 118 6.02 6.81 -25.24
N ASP A 119 6.85 7.37 -26.13
CA ASP A 119 8.03 8.18 -25.79
C ASP A 119 9.06 7.50 -24.86
N GLY A 120 9.13 6.17 -24.87
CA GLY A 120 10.13 5.41 -24.11
C GLY A 120 9.80 5.23 -22.63
N TRP A 121 8.57 5.54 -22.23
CA TRP A 121 8.05 5.24 -20.91
C TRP A 121 7.71 3.75 -20.75
N GLN A 122 7.82 3.24 -19.53
CA GLN A 122 7.50 1.87 -19.19
C GLN A 122 6.96 1.78 -17.76
N THR A 123 5.98 0.91 -17.54
CA THR A 123 5.53 0.49 -16.20
C THR A 123 5.79 -1.01 -15.99
N GLN A 124 6.23 -1.37 -14.79
CA GLN A 124 6.41 -2.75 -14.36
C GLN A 124 5.59 -3.01 -13.10
N TYR A 125 4.79 -4.06 -13.14
CA TYR A 125 3.88 -4.50 -12.08
C TYR A 125 4.41 -5.83 -11.54
N CYS A 126 4.81 -5.87 -10.27
CA CYS A 126 5.42 -7.04 -9.63
C CYS A 126 4.53 -7.61 -8.50
N HIS A 127 4.87 -8.83 -8.08
CA HIS A 127 4.22 -9.57 -7.00
C HIS A 127 2.77 -9.97 -7.28
N LEU A 128 2.41 -10.16 -8.56
CA LEU A 128 1.06 -10.61 -8.94
C LEU A 128 0.80 -12.05 -8.48
N ALA A 129 -0.48 -12.41 -8.31
CA ALA A 129 -0.86 -13.75 -7.85
C ALA A 129 -0.52 -14.81 -8.89
N GLN A 130 -0.13 -16.01 -8.43
CA GLN A 130 0.22 -17.12 -9.30
C GLN A 130 -0.95 -17.50 -10.21
N GLY A 131 -0.71 -17.48 -11.53
CA GLY A 131 -1.73 -17.81 -12.52
C GLY A 131 -2.72 -16.68 -12.81
N SER A 132 -2.64 -15.54 -12.14
CA SER A 132 -3.60 -14.44 -12.30
C SER A 132 -3.36 -13.54 -13.52
N VAL A 133 -2.13 -13.52 -14.07
CA VAL A 133 -1.81 -12.64 -15.20
C VAL A 133 -2.69 -12.99 -16.40
N SER A 134 -3.49 -12.03 -16.85
CA SER A 134 -4.55 -12.22 -17.86
C SER A 134 -4.20 -11.70 -19.25
N VAL A 135 -2.98 -11.21 -19.44
CA VAL A 135 -2.49 -10.61 -20.69
C VAL A 135 -1.24 -11.32 -21.20
N SER A 136 -0.95 -11.13 -22.49
CA SER A 136 0.17 -11.75 -23.21
C SER A 136 1.08 -10.71 -23.84
N THR A 137 2.36 -11.06 -24.01
CA THR A 137 3.31 -10.21 -24.75
C THR A 137 2.78 -9.84 -26.13
N GLY A 138 2.80 -8.54 -26.44
CA GLY A 138 2.32 -7.98 -27.70
C GLY A 138 0.87 -7.45 -27.64
N ASP A 139 0.13 -7.73 -26.56
CA ASP A 139 -1.23 -7.21 -26.40
C ASP A 139 -1.21 -5.68 -26.27
N SER A 140 -2.15 -5.02 -26.96
CA SER A 140 -2.42 -3.60 -26.78
C SER A 140 -3.35 -3.42 -25.58
N ILE A 141 -2.95 -2.58 -24.63
CA ILE A 141 -3.60 -2.39 -23.35
C ILE A 141 -4.12 -0.97 -23.24
N SER A 142 -5.34 -0.83 -22.73
CA SER A 142 -5.91 0.48 -22.38
C SER A 142 -5.73 0.78 -20.90
N THR A 143 -5.63 2.07 -20.53
CA THR A 143 -5.63 2.52 -19.14
C THR A 143 -6.84 1.98 -18.39
N GLY A 144 -6.63 1.42 -17.20
CA GLY A 144 -7.67 0.81 -16.37
C GLY A 144 -8.03 -0.62 -16.77
N GLU A 145 -7.44 -1.19 -17.82
CA GLU A 145 -7.65 -2.59 -18.19
C GLU A 145 -7.01 -3.53 -17.15
N ARG A 146 -7.72 -4.60 -16.79
CA ARG A 146 -7.23 -5.59 -15.84
C ARG A 146 -6.12 -6.44 -16.43
N ILE A 147 -4.98 -6.49 -15.74
CA ILE A 147 -3.79 -7.24 -16.18
C ILE A 147 -3.46 -8.44 -15.28
N GLY A 148 -4.06 -8.52 -14.09
CA GLY A 148 -3.94 -9.64 -13.18
C GLY A 148 -4.55 -9.32 -11.81
N GLU A 149 -4.13 -10.05 -10.79
CA GLU A 149 -4.52 -9.84 -9.39
C GLU A 149 -3.30 -9.61 -8.51
N MET A 150 -3.47 -8.84 -7.45
CA MET A 150 -2.44 -8.66 -6.44
C MET A 150 -2.11 -10.01 -5.81
N GLY A 151 -0.83 -10.26 -5.54
CA GLY A 151 -0.36 -11.54 -5.04
C GLY A 151 0.64 -11.42 -3.91
N PHE A 152 1.36 -12.53 -3.73
CA PHE A 152 2.43 -12.65 -2.76
C PHE A 152 3.63 -13.42 -3.36
N SER A 153 3.81 -13.33 -4.67
CA SER A 153 4.91 -14.00 -5.38
C SER A 153 6.20 -13.18 -5.37
N GLY A 154 7.34 -13.85 -5.46
CA GLY A 154 8.65 -13.20 -5.47
C GLY A 154 9.09 -12.69 -4.11
N ASN A 155 10.10 -11.83 -4.09
CA ASN A 155 10.75 -11.40 -2.85
C ASN A 155 9.96 -10.32 -2.13
N THR A 156 8.89 -10.71 -1.45
CA THR A 156 7.97 -9.82 -0.71
C THR A 156 7.68 -10.34 0.70
N VAL A 157 7.37 -9.45 1.64
CA VAL A 157 7.04 -9.78 3.05
C VAL A 157 5.65 -9.31 3.50
N PHE A 158 4.88 -8.68 2.60
CA PHE A 158 3.46 -8.39 2.77
C PHE A 158 2.73 -8.40 1.42
N PRO A 159 1.42 -8.67 1.34
CA PRO A 159 0.65 -8.60 0.10
C PRO A 159 0.65 -7.17 -0.48
N HIS A 160 1.19 -6.99 -1.69
CA HIS A 160 1.24 -5.69 -2.35
C HIS A 160 1.45 -5.79 -3.86
N LEU A 161 1.15 -4.68 -4.56
CA LEU A 161 1.69 -4.37 -5.87
C LEU A 161 2.96 -3.53 -5.68
N HIS A 162 4.07 -3.96 -6.27
CA HIS A 162 5.23 -3.08 -6.49
C HIS A 162 5.17 -2.52 -7.91
N LEU A 163 5.03 -1.19 -8.02
CA LEU A 163 5.02 -0.46 -9.29
C LEU A 163 6.36 0.23 -9.52
N THR A 164 7.09 -0.17 -10.55
CA THR A 164 8.26 0.59 -11.04
C THR A 164 7.88 1.37 -12.30
N VAL A 165 8.27 2.64 -12.38
CA VAL A 165 8.14 3.47 -13.59
C VAL A 165 9.54 3.73 -14.16
N ARG A 166 9.68 3.61 -15.49
CA ARG A 166 10.93 3.92 -16.19
C ARG A 166 10.71 4.84 -17.37
N HIS A 167 11.71 5.66 -17.68
CA HIS A 167 11.78 6.44 -18.91
C HIS A 167 13.16 6.26 -19.54
N ASN A 168 13.20 5.75 -20.77
CA ASN A 168 14.44 5.44 -21.50
C ASN A 168 15.43 4.58 -20.69
N GLY A 169 14.88 3.62 -19.92
CA GLY A 169 15.65 2.69 -19.09
C GLY A 169 16.06 3.22 -17.71
N VAL A 170 15.79 4.49 -17.39
CA VAL A 170 16.06 5.08 -16.06
C VAL A 170 14.82 4.94 -15.19
N VAL A 171 14.99 4.52 -13.92
CA VAL A 171 13.90 4.46 -12.93
C VAL A 171 13.48 5.88 -12.54
N ILE A 172 12.17 6.11 -12.48
CA ILE A 172 11.56 7.41 -12.23
C ILE A 172 10.56 7.27 -11.09
N ASP A 173 10.63 8.15 -10.09
CA ASP A 173 9.60 8.23 -9.06
C ASP A 173 8.30 8.81 -9.67
N PRO A 174 7.16 8.10 -9.64
CA PRO A 174 5.90 8.64 -10.14
C PRO A 174 5.38 9.85 -9.36
N PHE A 175 5.79 10.06 -8.11
CA PHE A 175 5.45 11.25 -7.32
C PHE A 175 6.41 12.42 -7.54
N ALA A 176 7.66 12.13 -7.90
CA ALA A 176 8.75 13.11 -7.99
C ALA A 176 9.69 12.91 -9.20
N PRO A 177 9.17 12.83 -10.44
CA PRO A 177 9.90 12.30 -11.59
C PRO A 177 11.11 13.11 -12.06
N PHE A 178 11.25 14.35 -11.58
CA PHE A 178 12.35 15.26 -11.94
C PHE A 178 13.05 15.86 -10.70
N ALA A 179 12.85 15.28 -9.52
CA ALA A 179 13.47 15.75 -8.29
C ALA A 179 14.95 15.34 -8.15
N GLY A 180 15.41 14.35 -8.93
CA GLY A 180 16.73 13.74 -8.74
C GLY A 180 16.83 13.12 -7.34
N ASP A 181 18.01 13.23 -6.71
CA ASP A 181 18.26 12.68 -5.36
C ASP A 181 17.83 13.66 -4.24
N THR A 182 16.94 14.62 -4.54
CA THR A 182 16.51 15.64 -3.58
C THR A 182 15.07 15.41 -3.14
N CYS A 183 14.83 15.51 -1.83
CA CYS A 183 13.50 15.38 -1.23
C CYS A 183 12.96 16.76 -0.76
N GLY A 184 11.66 16.86 -0.51
CA GLY A 184 11.00 18.01 0.12
C GLY A 184 10.72 19.21 -0.80
N GLY A 185 10.96 19.07 -2.10
CA GLY A 185 10.63 20.08 -3.12
C GLY A 185 9.20 19.95 -3.65
N THR A 186 8.69 21.01 -4.30
CA THR A 186 7.45 20.91 -5.08
C THR A 186 7.72 20.13 -6.36
N THR A 187 6.94 19.08 -6.58
CA THR A 187 7.03 18.23 -7.76
C THR A 187 5.72 18.27 -8.54
N THR A 188 5.79 17.97 -9.83
CA THR A 188 4.60 17.60 -10.59
C THR A 188 4.60 16.08 -10.66
N PRO A 189 3.62 15.36 -10.09
CA PRO A 189 3.57 13.90 -10.18
C PRO A 189 3.19 13.44 -11.60
N LEU A 190 3.41 12.16 -11.91
CA LEU A 190 2.91 11.50 -13.11
C LEU A 190 1.45 11.05 -12.98
N TRP A 191 0.86 11.12 -11.79
CA TRP A 191 -0.52 10.70 -11.56
C TRP A 191 -1.53 11.61 -12.26
N SER A 192 -2.54 11.02 -12.88
CA SER A 192 -3.65 11.70 -13.57
C SER A 192 -4.63 12.37 -12.60
N HIS A 193 -4.63 11.94 -11.34
CA HIS A 193 -5.46 12.45 -10.26
C HIS A 193 -4.62 12.53 -8.98
N ASP A 194 -5.11 13.28 -7.99
CA ASP A 194 -4.46 13.35 -6.68
C ASP A 194 -4.45 11.97 -6.02
N VAL A 195 -3.25 11.47 -5.72
CA VAL A 195 -3.04 10.23 -4.97
C VAL A 195 -2.65 10.64 -3.54
N PRO A 196 -3.57 10.55 -2.56
CA PRO A 196 -3.26 10.92 -1.19
C PRO A 196 -2.16 10.03 -0.61
N LEU A 197 -1.20 10.65 0.07
CA LEU A 197 -0.09 9.98 0.72
C LEU A 197 -0.23 10.07 2.23
N ALA A 198 -0.80 9.03 2.83
CA ALA A 198 -0.73 8.85 4.26
C ALA A 198 0.72 8.55 4.65
N GLN A 199 1.31 9.34 5.56
CA GLN A 199 2.65 9.09 6.09
C GLN A 199 2.64 8.03 7.19
N GLY A 200 1.95 6.91 6.94
CA GLY A 200 1.59 5.89 7.93
C GLY A 200 0.11 5.92 8.29
N GLY A 201 -0.41 4.79 8.77
CA GLY A 201 -1.83 4.56 9.01
C GLY A 201 -2.11 3.19 9.62
N ILE A 202 -3.36 2.99 10.02
CA ILE A 202 -3.89 1.72 10.52
C ILE A 202 -4.10 0.77 9.34
N LEU A 203 -3.67 -0.47 9.52
CA LEU A 203 -3.88 -1.56 8.56
C LEU A 203 -5.10 -2.36 8.96
N SER A 204 -5.15 -2.78 10.22
CA SER A 204 -6.26 -3.54 10.77
C SER A 204 -6.30 -3.43 12.29
N ILE A 205 -7.49 -3.62 12.84
CA ILE A 205 -7.73 -3.69 14.28
C ILE A 205 -8.72 -4.81 14.56
N GLY A 206 -8.71 -5.32 15.79
CA GLY A 206 -9.67 -6.35 16.18
C GLY A 206 -9.69 -6.58 17.67
N PHE A 207 -10.55 -7.51 18.08
CA PHE A 207 -10.63 -8.02 19.44
C PHE A 207 -10.08 -9.44 19.52
N ALA A 208 -9.60 -9.80 20.71
CA ALA A 208 -9.20 -11.16 21.03
C ALA A 208 -9.37 -11.45 22.54
N ALA A 209 -9.48 -12.73 22.89
CA ALA A 209 -9.53 -13.19 24.29
C ALA A 209 -8.16 -13.16 24.99
N GLY A 210 -7.13 -12.72 24.29
CA GLY A 210 -5.73 -12.61 24.71
C GLY A 210 -4.94 -11.82 23.67
N VAL A 211 -3.63 -11.63 23.87
CA VAL A 211 -2.78 -11.03 22.83
C VAL A 211 -2.66 -12.01 21.67
N PRO A 212 -3.08 -11.66 20.45
CA PRO A 212 -2.97 -12.57 19.31
C PRO A 212 -1.52 -12.75 18.87
N ASP A 213 -1.25 -13.89 18.22
CA ASP A 213 0.02 -14.13 17.55
C ASP A 213 0.17 -13.22 16.33
N TYR A 214 1.39 -12.73 16.09
CA TYR A 214 1.67 -11.82 14.98
C TYR A 214 1.31 -12.42 13.61
N ASP A 215 1.57 -13.71 13.41
CA ASP A 215 1.23 -14.41 12.16
C ASP A 215 -0.30 -14.44 11.92
N ALA A 216 -1.11 -14.54 12.97
CA ALA A 216 -2.57 -14.49 12.87
C ALA A 216 -3.05 -13.09 12.47
N VAL A 217 -2.39 -12.04 12.97
CA VAL A 217 -2.65 -10.64 12.59
C VAL A 217 -2.32 -10.42 11.11
N GLN A 218 -1.14 -10.88 10.66
CA GLN A 218 -0.78 -10.79 9.25
C GLN A 218 -1.71 -11.60 8.34
N ALA A 219 -2.27 -12.70 8.85
CA ALA A 219 -3.20 -13.55 8.12
C ALA A 219 -4.64 -12.98 8.07
N GLY A 220 -4.97 -11.94 8.84
CA GLY A 220 -6.34 -11.43 8.99
C GLY A 220 -7.22 -12.26 9.95
N THR A 221 -6.67 -13.30 10.58
CA THR A 221 -7.45 -14.28 11.37
C THR A 221 -7.42 -14.04 12.88
N ALA A 222 -6.79 -12.95 13.32
CA ALA A 222 -6.66 -12.60 14.72
C ALA A 222 -7.94 -12.04 15.37
N ASP A 223 -8.89 -11.55 14.55
CA ASP A 223 -10.11 -10.94 15.09
C ASP A 223 -11.08 -12.01 15.61
N ALA A 224 -11.57 -11.80 16.82
CA ALA A 224 -12.52 -12.70 17.45
C ALA A 224 -13.94 -12.36 16.98
N PRO A 225 -14.66 -13.31 16.35
CA PRO A 225 -16.03 -13.06 15.91
C PRO A 225 -17.01 -12.85 17.08
N ALA A 226 -16.66 -13.39 18.25
CA ALA A 226 -17.33 -13.20 19.52
C ALA A 226 -16.36 -13.52 20.67
N LEU A 227 -16.63 -12.98 21.86
CA LEU A 227 -15.93 -13.34 23.09
C LEU A 227 -16.90 -13.98 24.08
N SER A 228 -16.47 -15.05 24.75
CA SER A 228 -17.27 -15.60 25.84
C SER A 228 -17.31 -14.62 27.02
N ARG A 229 -18.43 -14.58 27.74
CA ARG A 229 -18.49 -13.93 29.06
C ARG A 229 -17.42 -14.38 30.04
N LEU A 230 -16.90 -15.60 29.88
CA LEU A 230 -15.88 -16.19 30.74
C LEU A 230 -14.46 -16.01 30.20
N SER A 231 -14.26 -15.20 29.15
CA SER A 231 -12.93 -14.91 28.61
C SER A 231 -12.03 -14.30 29.68
N ASP A 232 -10.83 -14.85 29.82
CA ASP A 232 -9.83 -14.43 30.82
C ASP A 232 -9.29 -13.02 30.56
N ALA A 233 -9.45 -12.51 29.33
CA ALA A 233 -9.15 -11.14 28.97
C ALA A 233 -10.10 -10.64 27.88
N ILE A 234 -10.19 -9.31 27.76
CA ILE A 234 -10.67 -8.62 26.58
C ILE A 234 -9.53 -7.73 26.11
N VAL A 235 -9.06 -7.99 24.89
CA VAL A 235 -7.91 -7.31 24.27
C VAL A 235 -8.38 -6.70 22.97
N ILE A 236 -8.07 -5.42 22.78
CA ILE A 236 -8.07 -4.77 21.47
C ILE A 236 -6.64 -4.81 20.94
N TRP A 237 -6.49 -5.14 19.66
CA TRP A 237 -5.21 -5.16 18.99
C TRP A 237 -5.25 -4.31 17.73
N ASP A 238 -4.06 -3.90 17.30
CA ASP A 238 -3.87 -3.02 16.16
C ASP A 238 -2.63 -3.41 15.36
N PHE A 239 -2.67 -3.11 14.07
CA PHE A 239 -1.55 -3.24 13.16
C PHE A 239 -1.47 -2.00 12.29
N PHE A 240 -0.30 -1.38 12.20
CA PHE A 240 -0.07 -0.14 11.47
C PHE A 240 1.11 -0.26 10.52
N HIS A 241 1.16 0.63 9.53
CA HIS A 241 2.35 0.88 8.72
C HIS A 241 2.89 2.31 8.90
N GLY A 242 4.16 2.51 8.57
CA GLY A 242 4.77 3.85 8.53
C GLY A 242 4.86 4.54 9.88
N ALA A 243 4.98 3.78 10.95
CA ALA A 243 5.07 4.30 12.31
C ALA A 243 6.42 4.97 12.57
N ARG A 244 6.42 6.09 13.29
CA ARG A 244 7.63 6.84 13.66
C ARG A 244 7.85 6.81 15.17
N ALA A 245 9.12 6.89 15.56
CA ALA A 245 9.45 7.12 16.96
C ALA A 245 8.79 8.43 17.43
N GLY A 246 8.11 8.38 18.59
CA GLY A 246 7.33 9.49 19.14
C GLY A 246 5.85 9.49 18.74
N ASP A 247 5.43 8.67 17.78
CA ASP A 247 4.00 8.49 17.50
C ASP A 247 3.28 7.95 18.73
N ILE A 248 2.01 8.33 18.87
CA ILE A 248 1.16 7.95 19.99
C ILE A 248 0.00 7.11 19.47
N VAL A 249 -0.16 5.92 20.01
CA VAL A 249 -1.32 5.04 19.80
C VAL A 249 -2.23 5.14 21.03
N ILE A 250 -3.49 5.43 20.81
CA ILE A 250 -4.53 5.42 21.86
C ILE A 250 -5.44 4.23 21.58
N ALA A 251 -5.50 3.29 22.52
CA ALA A 251 -6.34 2.10 22.44
C ALA A 251 -7.44 2.15 23.51
N GLU A 252 -8.70 2.15 23.07
CA GLU A 252 -9.88 2.25 23.92
C GLU A 252 -10.81 1.05 23.75
N ILE A 253 -11.40 0.58 24.84
CA ILE A 253 -12.49 -0.40 24.85
C ILE A 253 -13.66 0.20 25.63
N LEU A 254 -14.82 0.28 25.00
CA LEU A 254 -16.07 0.71 25.60
C LEU A 254 -16.96 -0.51 25.88
N SER A 255 -17.58 -0.52 27.06
CA SER A 255 -18.60 -1.49 27.44
C SER A 255 -19.91 -1.28 26.66
N PRO A 256 -20.82 -2.28 26.63
CA PRO A 256 -22.09 -2.17 25.92
C PRO A 256 -22.99 -1.01 26.37
N ASP A 257 -22.81 -0.51 27.60
CA ASP A 257 -23.52 0.67 28.12
C ASP A 257 -22.87 2.01 27.72
N GLY A 258 -21.80 1.97 26.93
CA GLY A 258 -21.04 3.14 26.46
C GLY A 258 -20.00 3.64 27.45
N SER A 259 -19.86 3.04 28.63
CA SER A 259 -18.81 3.42 29.59
C SER A 259 -17.44 2.93 29.13
N THR A 260 -16.38 3.71 29.39
CA THR A 260 -15.01 3.30 29.08
C THR A 260 -14.59 2.17 30.01
N LEU A 261 -14.38 0.99 29.43
CA LEU A 261 -13.86 -0.16 30.15
C LEU A 261 -12.33 -0.08 30.28
N HIS A 262 -11.65 0.28 29.19
CA HIS A 262 -10.18 0.35 29.11
C HIS A 262 -9.76 1.51 28.22
N SER A 263 -8.67 2.18 28.58
CA SER A 263 -8.02 3.19 27.75
C SER A 263 -6.53 3.21 28.07
N GLN A 264 -5.70 3.13 27.04
CA GLN A 264 -4.24 3.19 27.16
C GLN A 264 -3.65 4.07 26.07
N GLU A 265 -2.74 4.94 26.47
CA GLU A 265 -1.88 5.70 25.56
C GLU A 265 -0.50 5.02 25.50
N ILE A 266 0.00 4.79 24.29
CA ILE A 266 1.24 4.05 24.02
C ILE A 266 2.12 4.91 23.11
N THR A 267 3.29 5.33 23.60
CA THR A 267 4.31 5.98 22.77
C THR A 267 5.12 4.92 22.02
N LEU A 268 5.30 5.10 20.72
CA LEU A 268 6.14 4.24 19.90
C LEU A 268 7.59 4.69 19.99
N GLU A 269 8.46 3.80 20.48
CA GLU A 269 9.88 4.11 20.72
C GLU A 269 10.75 4.08 19.45
N ARG A 270 10.23 3.54 18.34
CA ARG A 270 11.02 3.25 17.14
C ARG A 270 10.24 3.57 15.88
N THR A 271 10.96 4.06 14.88
CA THR A 271 10.48 4.11 13.49
C THR A 271 10.51 2.71 12.91
N GLN A 272 9.39 2.26 12.36
CA GLN A 272 9.22 0.90 11.84
C GLN A 272 8.24 0.92 10.66
N ALA A 273 8.54 0.13 9.62
CA ALA A 273 7.65 -0.01 8.46
C ALA A 273 6.30 -0.62 8.83
N GLN A 274 6.27 -1.54 9.81
CA GLN A 274 5.09 -2.21 10.32
C GLN A 274 5.18 -2.37 11.85
N VAL A 275 4.06 -2.18 12.55
CA VAL A 275 3.99 -2.26 14.02
C VAL A 275 2.68 -2.89 14.45
N PHE A 276 2.77 -3.91 15.30
CA PHE A 276 1.64 -4.52 15.99
C PHE A 276 1.63 -4.11 17.47
N ARG A 277 0.47 -3.73 18.02
CA ARG A 277 0.24 -3.59 19.46
C ARG A 277 -1.03 -4.30 19.88
N ALA A 278 -1.08 -4.57 21.18
CA ALA A 278 -2.24 -5.11 21.84
C ALA A 278 -2.38 -4.46 23.21
N SER A 279 -3.61 -4.13 23.57
CA SER A 279 -3.95 -3.47 24.82
C SER A 279 -5.26 -4.03 25.36
N GLY A 280 -5.38 -4.16 26.67
CA GLY A 280 -6.61 -4.69 27.24
C GLY A 280 -6.51 -5.03 28.72
N LEU A 281 -7.53 -5.74 29.18
CA LEU A 281 -7.70 -6.06 30.59
C LEU A 281 -7.87 -7.56 30.79
N ARG A 282 -7.12 -8.10 31.75
CA ARG A 282 -7.45 -9.39 32.35
C ARG A 282 -8.73 -9.28 33.15
N ARG A 283 -9.59 -10.28 33.05
CA ARG A 283 -10.89 -10.33 33.71
C ARG A 283 -10.83 -11.26 34.91
N THR A 284 -11.29 -10.76 36.05
CA THR A 284 -11.53 -11.55 37.26
C THR A 284 -13.02 -11.76 37.51
N ALA A 285 -13.88 -11.19 36.66
CA ALA A 285 -15.32 -11.29 36.72
C ALA A 285 -15.88 -11.39 35.30
N PRO A 286 -17.02 -12.08 35.10
CA PRO A 286 -17.63 -12.25 33.78
C PRO A 286 -17.87 -10.92 33.07
N LEU A 287 -17.68 -10.90 31.77
CA LEU A 287 -18.05 -9.77 30.93
C LEU A 287 -19.57 -9.58 30.91
N MET A 288 -19.99 -8.32 30.79
CA MET A 288 -21.38 -7.97 30.50
C MET A 288 -21.75 -8.49 29.11
N LEU A 289 -22.95 -9.03 28.97
CA LEU A 289 -23.52 -9.39 27.67
C LEU A 289 -23.72 -8.14 26.81
N GLY A 290 -23.49 -8.28 25.50
CA GLY A 290 -23.70 -7.21 24.52
C GLY A 290 -22.45 -6.90 23.72
N THR A 291 -22.52 -5.82 22.95
CA THR A 291 -21.46 -5.44 22.02
C THR A 291 -20.49 -4.47 22.66
N TYR A 292 -19.21 -4.83 22.68
CA TYR A 292 -18.13 -3.92 23.07
C TYR A 292 -17.65 -3.18 21.84
N THR A 293 -17.26 -1.92 22.02
CA THR A 293 -16.68 -1.09 20.95
C THR A 293 -15.22 -0.87 21.23
N GLY A 294 -14.37 -1.11 20.24
CA GLY A 294 -12.94 -0.85 20.27
C GLY A 294 -12.62 0.36 19.41
N ARG A 295 -11.76 1.26 19.90
CA ARG A 295 -11.25 2.38 19.09
C ARG A 295 -9.74 2.43 19.18
N ILE A 296 -9.11 2.58 18.03
CA ILE A 296 -7.68 2.83 17.90
C ILE A 296 -7.50 4.19 17.22
N SER A 297 -6.61 5.02 17.76
CA SER A 297 -6.21 6.28 17.13
C SER A 297 -4.69 6.40 17.07
N LEU A 298 -4.16 6.74 15.90
CA LEU A 298 -2.74 7.01 15.68
C LEU A 298 -2.51 8.52 15.57
N ARG A 299 -1.60 9.05 16.37
CA ARG A 299 -1.23 10.47 16.37
C ARG A 299 0.25 10.68 16.17
N ARG A 300 0.60 11.76 15.47
CA ARG A 300 1.98 12.25 15.30
C ARG A 300 2.03 13.72 15.59
N ASP A 301 2.94 14.14 16.47
CA ASP A 301 3.10 15.53 16.88
C ASP A 301 1.78 16.20 17.33
N GLY A 302 0.90 15.42 17.97
CA GLY A 302 -0.42 15.85 18.42
C GLY A 302 -1.52 15.87 17.36
N ILE A 303 -1.20 15.63 16.08
CA ILE A 303 -2.15 15.55 14.97
C ILE A 303 -2.67 14.12 14.85
N LEU A 304 -3.99 13.95 14.70
CA LEU A 304 -4.59 12.66 14.37
C LEU A 304 -4.23 12.29 12.94
N LEU A 305 -3.48 11.21 12.77
CA LEU A 305 -3.16 10.65 11.46
C LEU A 305 -4.29 9.73 10.99
N ASP A 306 -4.77 8.87 11.88
CA ASP A 306 -5.75 7.86 11.55
C ASP A 306 -6.56 7.42 12.77
N THR A 307 -7.79 6.95 12.55
CA THR A 307 -8.62 6.35 13.59
C THR A 307 -9.55 5.29 13.03
N GLU A 308 -9.58 4.15 13.70
CA GLU A 308 -10.44 3.02 13.33
C GLU A 308 -11.31 2.60 14.52
N THR A 309 -12.47 2.03 14.21
CA THR A 309 -13.40 1.50 15.22
C THR A 309 -13.88 0.11 14.82
N THR A 310 -13.84 -0.82 15.76
CA THR A 310 -14.34 -2.20 15.59
C THR A 310 -15.27 -2.57 16.75
N THR A 311 -15.97 -3.69 16.63
CA THR A 311 -16.87 -4.19 17.67
C THR A 311 -16.76 -5.69 17.84
N VAL A 312 -17.00 -6.16 19.06
CA VAL A 312 -17.09 -7.60 19.33
C VAL A 312 -18.32 -7.90 20.20
N PRO A 313 -19.17 -8.87 19.83
CA PRO A 313 -20.23 -9.33 20.70
C PRO A 313 -19.66 -10.21 21.82
N VAL A 314 -20.26 -10.09 23.01
CA VAL A 314 -20.05 -11.02 24.12
C VAL A 314 -21.34 -11.80 24.40
N ASP A 315 -21.24 -13.12 24.31
CA ASP A 315 -22.31 -14.10 24.55
C ASP A 315 -22.04 -15.05 25.74
#